data_AF-A0A2S4MN80-F1
#
_entry.id   AF-A0A2S4MN80-F1
#
_cell.length_a   1.000
_cell.length_b   1.000
_cell.length_c   1.000
_cell.angle_alpha   90.00
_cell.angle_beta   90.00
_cell.angle_gamma   90.00
#
_symmetry.space_group_name_H-M   'P 1'
#
loop_
_entity.id
_entity.type
_entity.pdbx_description
1 polymer ?
#
loop_
_entity_poly.entity_id
_entity_poly.type
_entity_poly.pdbx_seq_one_letter_code
_entity_poly.pdbx_strand_id
1 'polypeptide(L)'
;MTAPVLNFTPQAELEPLANIEAFIALCRDSDVLGARKQFDKSVWDLGYFKGQNKVNRGVFSTLEACREDKSEPSLPQPFLDFAKATLVYLQDKRPVTSQAQRIAALRCLEAALRESNKGSRPTAIDETVLDSAVVLARQKVSPAVAYRTAGQLQIIAEFMCKKEFIRLRQRWVHGFKKPREIGSSHARSAWLTVP
;
A
#
# COMPACT_ATOMS: atom_id res chain seq x y z
N MET A 1 26.48 -7.30 -2.79
CA MET A 1 25.68 -8.15 -3.70
C MET A 1 24.43 -7.37 -4.06
N THR A 2 24.29 -6.93 -5.30
CA THR A 2 23.10 -6.23 -5.79
C THR A 2 21.97 -7.24 -5.85
N ALA A 3 20.88 -7.03 -5.11
CA ALA A 3 19.71 -7.91 -5.20
C ALA A 3 19.22 -7.91 -6.66
N PRO A 4 18.83 -9.09 -7.21
CA PRO A 4 18.34 -9.16 -8.58
C PRO A 4 17.11 -8.29 -8.75
N VAL A 5 17.18 -7.39 -9.72
CA VAL A 5 16.10 -6.47 -10.07
C VAL A 5 14.92 -7.27 -10.61
N LEU A 6 13.75 -7.16 -9.99
CA LEU A 6 12.57 -7.96 -10.33
C LEU A 6 11.98 -7.51 -11.66
N ASN A 7 12.19 -8.28 -12.73
CA ASN A 7 11.64 -7.94 -14.04
C ASN A 7 10.42 -8.83 -14.34
N PHE A 8 9.24 -8.20 -14.28
CA PHE A 8 7.98 -8.83 -14.70
C PHE A 8 7.53 -8.23 -16.03
N THR A 9 7.24 -9.07 -17.01
CA THR A 9 6.64 -8.68 -18.29
C THR A 9 5.30 -9.38 -18.41
N PRO A 10 4.17 -8.65 -18.51
CA PRO A 10 2.88 -9.28 -18.72
C PRO A 10 2.87 -10.00 -20.07
N GLN A 11 2.16 -11.11 -20.13
CA GLN A 11 1.92 -11.82 -21.37
C GLN A 11 0.55 -11.39 -21.89
N ALA A 12 0.52 -10.73 -23.05
CA ALA A 12 -0.71 -10.21 -23.63
C ALA A 12 -1.71 -11.32 -24.01
N GLU A 13 -1.24 -12.53 -24.24
CA GLU A 13 -2.04 -13.72 -24.52
C GLU A 13 -2.70 -14.30 -23.26
N LEU A 14 -2.20 -13.94 -22.07
CA LEU A 14 -2.75 -14.40 -20.80
C LEU A 14 -3.88 -13.49 -20.32
N GLU A 15 -4.93 -14.13 -19.80
CA GLU A 15 -5.95 -13.44 -19.02
C GLU A 15 -5.31 -12.69 -17.82
N PRO A 16 -5.87 -11.55 -17.39
CA PRO A 16 -5.32 -10.74 -16.30
C PRO A 16 -5.05 -11.53 -15.01
N LEU A 17 -5.85 -12.55 -14.72
CA LEU A 17 -5.66 -13.43 -13.56
C LEU A 17 -4.37 -14.23 -13.65
N ALA A 18 -4.08 -14.84 -14.81
CA ALA A 18 -2.86 -15.63 -15.00
C ALA A 18 -1.60 -14.74 -14.95
N ASN A 19 -1.69 -13.50 -15.45
CA ASN A 19 -0.61 -12.51 -15.28
C ASN A 19 -0.36 -12.17 -13.80
N ILE A 20 -1.40 -12.05 -12.99
CA ILE A 20 -1.25 -11.83 -11.54
C ILE A 20 -0.64 -13.04 -10.85
N GLU A 21 -1.03 -14.26 -11.20
CA GLU A 21 -0.47 -15.49 -10.62
C GLU A 21 1.03 -15.62 -10.92
N ALA A 22 1.43 -15.40 -12.18
CA ALA A 22 2.83 -15.38 -12.56
C ALA A 22 3.62 -14.27 -11.84
N PHE A 23 3.01 -13.10 -11.67
CA PHE A 23 3.59 -12.00 -10.91
C PHE A 23 3.79 -12.34 -9.43
N ILE A 24 2.80 -12.98 -8.80
CA ILE A 24 2.87 -13.44 -7.41
C ILE A 24 3.98 -14.47 -7.26
N ALA A 25 4.07 -15.44 -8.17
CA ALA A 25 5.12 -16.47 -8.15
C ALA A 25 6.52 -15.86 -8.23
N LEU A 26 6.74 -14.89 -9.12
CA LEU A 26 8.00 -14.15 -9.24
C LEU A 26 8.36 -13.43 -7.92
N CYS A 27 7.42 -12.71 -7.32
CA CYS A 27 7.70 -11.95 -6.10
C CYS A 27 7.86 -12.86 -4.88
N ARG A 28 7.17 -14.00 -4.85
CA ARG A 28 7.25 -14.99 -3.78
C ARG A 28 8.65 -15.59 -3.66
N ASP A 29 9.35 -15.84 -4.77
CA ASP A 29 10.71 -16.40 -4.75
C ASP A 29 11.82 -15.35 -4.53
N SER A 30 11.46 -14.07 -4.37
CA SER A 30 12.40 -12.97 -4.19
C SER A 30 13.04 -12.92 -2.79
N ASP A 31 14.29 -12.46 -2.72
CA ASP A 31 14.93 -12.09 -1.44
C ASP A 31 14.54 -10.68 -0.95
N VAL A 32 13.87 -9.88 -1.78
CA VAL A 32 13.41 -8.54 -1.42
C VAL A 32 12.43 -8.63 -0.25
N LEU A 33 12.70 -7.87 0.81
CA LEU A 33 11.97 -7.96 2.09
C LEU A 33 11.93 -9.39 2.68
N GLY A 34 12.86 -10.28 2.29
CA GLY A 34 12.87 -11.67 2.74
C GLY A 34 11.68 -12.50 2.25
N ALA A 35 10.99 -12.09 1.18
CA ALA A 35 9.73 -12.68 0.73
C ALA A 35 9.77 -14.22 0.65
N ARG A 36 10.83 -14.79 0.05
CA ARG A 36 11.06 -16.25 -0.04
C ARG A 36 10.86 -17.01 1.27
N LYS A 37 11.19 -16.41 2.42
CA LYS A 37 11.14 -17.06 3.74
C LYS A 37 9.86 -16.78 4.53
N GLN A 38 9.08 -15.77 4.14
CA GLN A 38 7.96 -15.31 4.94
C GLN A 38 6.66 -15.06 4.16
N PHE A 39 6.62 -15.36 2.86
CA PHE A 39 5.46 -15.06 2.02
C PHE A 39 4.15 -15.67 2.55
N ASP A 40 4.20 -16.85 3.16
CA ASP A 40 3.04 -17.52 3.74
C ASP A 40 2.50 -16.88 5.02
N LYS A 41 3.24 -15.95 5.63
CA LYS A 41 2.85 -15.28 6.88
C LYS A 41 2.03 -14.01 6.60
N SER A 42 1.07 -13.70 7.48
CA SER A 42 0.31 -12.43 7.47
C SER A 42 1.08 -11.28 8.14
N VAL A 43 2.15 -11.58 8.88
CA VAL A 43 3.02 -10.60 9.54
C VAL A 43 4.47 -10.84 9.14
N TRP A 44 5.11 -9.82 8.57
CA TRP A 44 6.49 -9.85 8.11
C TRP A 44 7.40 -9.04 9.02
N ASP A 45 8.63 -9.54 9.21
CA ASP A 45 9.72 -8.77 9.79
C ASP A 45 10.45 -8.01 8.66
N LEU A 46 10.44 -6.68 8.75
CA LEU A 46 11.05 -5.78 7.77
C LEU A 46 12.34 -5.13 8.32
N GLY A 47 12.92 -5.71 9.37
CA GLY A 47 14.12 -5.22 10.04
C GLY A 47 13.86 -4.05 10.98
N TYR A 48 14.84 -3.17 11.12
CA TYR A 48 14.79 -2.04 12.05
C TYR A 48 14.85 -0.71 11.32
N PHE A 49 14.16 0.30 11.84
CA PHE A 49 14.41 1.67 11.39
C PHE A 49 15.79 2.12 11.87
N LYS A 50 16.51 2.84 11.01
CA LYS A 50 17.82 3.40 11.36
C LYS A 50 17.70 4.26 12.63
N GLY A 51 18.48 3.93 13.66
CA GLY A 51 18.49 4.64 14.93
C GLY A 51 17.32 4.29 15.87
N GLN A 52 16.56 3.23 15.61
CA GLN A 52 15.50 2.77 16.50
C GLN A 52 15.65 1.27 16.82
N ASN A 53 15.46 0.90 18.09
CA ASN A 53 15.41 -0.52 18.51
C ASN A 53 14.03 -1.17 18.28
N LYS A 54 13.15 -0.51 17.52
CA LYS A 54 11.81 -1.02 17.21
C LYS A 54 11.83 -1.76 15.87
N VAL A 55 11.41 -3.03 15.90
CA VAL A 55 11.21 -3.83 14.69
C VAL A 55 10.11 -3.21 13.84
N ASN A 56 10.42 -2.95 12.59
CA ASN A 56 9.46 -2.57 11.56
C ASN A 56 8.74 -3.82 11.08
N ARG A 57 7.42 -3.90 11.32
CA ARG A 57 6.61 -5.05 10.92
C ARG A 57 5.67 -4.68 9.79
N GLY A 58 5.59 -5.55 8.78
CA GLY A 58 4.57 -5.49 7.73
C GLY A 58 3.40 -6.37 8.11
N VAL A 59 2.30 -5.78 8.58
CA VAL A 59 1.09 -6.54 8.98
C VAL A 59 0.06 -6.46 7.87
N PHE A 60 -0.30 -7.58 7.25
CA PHE A 60 -1.28 -7.67 6.17
C PHE A 60 -2.68 -8.01 6.70
N SER A 61 -3.12 -7.22 7.68
CA SER A 61 -4.46 -7.29 8.27
C SER A 61 -5.47 -6.44 7.50
N THR A 62 -6.77 -6.71 7.65
CA THR A 62 -7.83 -5.86 7.08
C THR A 62 -7.75 -4.42 7.62
N LEU A 63 -8.44 -3.50 6.93
CA LEU A 63 -8.49 -2.10 7.37
C LEU A 63 -9.11 -1.97 8.77
N GLU A 64 -10.15 -2.74 9.07
CA GLU A 64 -10.84 -2.80 10.35
C GLU A 64 -9.93 -3.34 11.45
N ALA A 65 -9.26 -4.48 11.21
CA ALA A 65 -8.31 -5.05 12.15
C ALA A 65 -7.19 -4.06 12.49
N CYS A 66 -6.63 -3.39 11.48
CA CYS A 66 -5.59 -2.38 11.68
C CYS A 66 -6.07 -1.20 12.54
N ARG A 67 -7.32 -0.76 12.40
CA ARG A 67 -7.89 0.35 13.18
C ARG A 67 -8.06 0.00 14.66
N GLU A 68 -8.10 -1.28 14.97
CA GLU A 68 -8.15 -1.83 16.34
C GLU A 68 -6.77 -2.31 16.82
N ASP A 69 -5.69 -1.98 16.11
CA ASP A 69 -4.33 -2.44 16.38
C ASP A 69 -4.18 -3.98 16.40
N LYS A 70 -5.04 -4.68 15.65
CA LYS A 70 -5.03 -6.14 15.51
C LYS A 70 -4.28 -6.58 14.24
N SER A 71 -3.62 -7.73 14.34
CA SER A 71 -2.99 -8.42 13.20
C SER A 71 -3.94 -9.33 12.43
N GLU A 72 -5.13 -9.61 12.98
CA GLU A 72 -6.15 -10.47 12.38
C GLU A 72 -7.54 -9.80 12.46
N PRO A 73 -8.45 -10.09 11.51
CA PRO A 73 -8.24 -10.96 10.36
C PRO A 73 -7.23 -10.38 9.34
N SER A 74 -6.48 -11.28 8.70
CA SER A 74 -5.65 -10.99 7.54
C SER A 74 -6.50 -10.55 6.33
N LEU A 75 -5.87 -9.91 5.34
CA LEU A 75 -6.54 -9.64 4.07
C LEU A 75 -7.01 -10.97 3.46
N PRO A 76 -8.20 -11.02 2.84
CA PRO A 76 -8.70 -12.24 2.23
C PRO A 76 -7.91 -12.61 0.96
N GLN A 77 -7.89 -13.91 0.64
CA GLN A 77 -7.46 -14.38 -0.67
C GLN A 77 -8.51 -14.05 -1.74
N PRO A 78 -8.12 -13.73 -2.99
CA PRO A 78 -6.74 -13.73 -3.53
C PRO A 78 -5.96 -12.42 -3.29
N PHE A 79 -6.55 -11.43 -2.60
CA PHE A 79 -5.94 -10.11 -2.45
C PHE A 79 -4.66 -10.14 -1.60
N LEU A 80 -4.58 -11.00 -0.59
CA LEU A 80 -3.45 -11.09 0.32
C LEU A 80 -2.13 -11.35 -0.42
N ASP A 81 -2.13 -12.32 -1.32
CA ASP A 81 -0.92 -12.69 -2.07
C ASP A 81 -0.53 -11.59 -3.06
N PHE A 82 -1.52 -10.97 -3.71
CA PHE A 82 -1.30 -9.78 -4.54
C PHE A 82 -0.71 -8.61 -3.74
N ALA A 83 -1.21 -8.36 -2.53
CA ALA A 83 -0.75 -7.27 -1.67
C ALA A 83 0.72 -7.48 -1.25
N LYS A 84 1.08 -8.71 -0.87
CA LYS A 84 2.46 -9.11 -0.55
C LYS A 84 3.39 -8.95 -1.76
N ALA A 85 2.98 -9.47 -2.92
CA ALA A 85 3.75 -9.37 -4.16
C ALA A 85 3.94 -7.91 -4.60
N THR A 86 2.89 -7.09 -4.49
CA THR A 86 2.95 -5.65 -4.78
C THR A 86 3.95 -4.94 -3.86
N LEU A 87 3.96 -5.27 -2.56
CA LEU A 87 4.90 -4.68 -1.61
C LEU A 87 6.35 -5.00 -1.98
N VAL A 88 6.62 -6.27 -2.31
CA VAL A 88 7.93 -6.77 -2.75
C VAL A 88 8.39 -6.06 -4.01
N TYR A 89 7.56 -6.06 -5.06
CA TYR A 89 7.90 -5.46 -6.35
C TYR A 89 8.12 -3.95 -6.25
N LEU A 90 7.28 -3.24 -5.51
CA LEU A 90 7.45 -1.80 -5.33
C LEU A 90 8.64 -1.45 -4.43
N GLN A 91 9.07 -2.35 -3.54
CA GLN A 91 10.30 -2.14 -2.78
C GLN A 91 11.55 -2.28 -3.64
N ASP A 92 11.56 -3.23 -4.57
CA ASP A 92 12.62 -3.38 -5.57
C ASP A 92 12.70 -2.15 -6.48
N LYS A 93 11.56 -1.72 -7.06
CA LYS A 93 11.54 -0.66 -8.07
C LYS A 93 11.56 0.76 -7.52
N ARG A 94 11.04 0.97 -6.30
CA ARG A 94 10.90 2.30 -5.70
C ARG A 94 11.11 2.19 -4.19
N PRO A 95 12.33 1.93 -3.72
CA PRO A 95 12.57 1.65 -2.30
C PRO A 95 12.08 2.79 -1.41
N VAL A 96 11.41 2.43 -0.32
CA VAL A 96 11.00 3.35 0.74
C VAL A 96 11.50 2.86 2.09
N THR A 97 11.75 3.80 2.99
CA THR A 97 12.18 3.47 4.36
C THR A 97 11.08 2.77 5.16
N SER A 98 9.82 3.20 5.00
CA SER A 98 8.68 2.63 5.71
C SER A 98 7.64 2.10 4.73
N GLN A 99 7.20 0.86 4.95
CA GLN A 99 6.15 0.21 4.17
C GLN A 99 4.73 0.57 4.66
N ALA A 100 4.61 1.30 5.78
CA ALA A 100 3.34 1.54 6.45
C ALA A 100 2.28 2.16 5.52
N GLN A 101 2.66 3.16 4.72
CA GLN A 101 1.71 3.83 3.81
C GLN A 101 1.32 2.95 2.61
N ARG A 102 2.19 2.05 2.15
CA ARG A 102 1.86 1.09 1.08
C ARG A 102 0.89 0.04 1.57
N ILE A 103 1.16 -0.53 2.75
CA ILE A 103 0.25 -1.50 3.37
C ILE A 103 -1.09 -0.83 3.68
N ALA A 104 -1.09 0.41 4.19
CA ALA A 104 -2.34 1.16 4.39
C ALA A 104 -3.13 1.36 3.09
N ALA A 105 -2.46 1.69 1.98
CA ALA A 105 -3.10 1.83 0.68
C ALA A 105 -3.72 0.49 0.20
N LEU A 106 -2.98 -0.63 0.36
CA LEU A 106 -3.48 -1.96 0.04
C LEU A 106 -4.70 -2.36 0.89
N ARG A 107 -4.72 -1.99 2.18
CA ARG A 107 -5.89 -2.19 3.05
C ARG A 107 -7.11 -1.40 2.57
N CYS A 108 -6.91 -0.14 2.16
CA CYS A 108 -8.00 0.68 1.63
C CYS A 108 -8.53 0.13 0.30
N LEU A 109 -7.66 -0.41 -0.57
CA LEU A 109 -8.08 -1.06 -1.81
C LEU A 109 -8.90 -2.32 -1.55
N GLU A 110 -8.44 -3.19 -0.65
CA GLU A 110 -9.18 -4.40 -0.30
C GLU A 110 -10.56 -4.07 0.27
N ALA A 111 -10.61 -3.16 1.24
CA ALA A 111 -11.87 -2.74 1.85
C ALA A 111 -12.83 -2.14 0.81
N ALA A 112 -12.35 -1.32 -0.12
CA ALA A 112 -13.17 -0.77 -1.19
C ALA A 112 -13.69 -1.84 -2.17
N LEU A 113 -12.88 -2.86 -2.50
CA LEU A 113 -13.31 -4.00 -3.30
C LEU A 113 -14.42 -4.80 -2.59
N ARG A 114 -14.28 -5.00 -1.29
CA ARG A 114 -15.26 -5.71 -0.46
C ARG A 114 -16.55 -4.92 -0.33
N GLU A 115 -16.49 -3.62 -0.05
CA GLU A 115 -17.67 -2.72 -0.03
C GLU A 115 -18.40 -2.67 -1.37
N SER A 116 -17.67 -2.85 -2.48
CA SER A 116 -18.24 -2.89 -3.83
C SER A 116 -18.72 -4.28 -4.27
N ASN A 117 -18.75 -5.29 -3.38
CA ASN A 117 -19.08 -6.69 -3.68
C ASN A 117 -18.24 -7.31 -4.82
N LYS A 118 -16.98 -6.88 -4.97
CA LYS A 118 -16.06 -7.38 -6.02
C LYS A 118 -15.19 -8.55 -5.57
N GLY A 119 -15.48 -9.13 -4.40
CA GLY A 119 -14.85 -10.35 -3.89
C GLY A 119 -13.36 -10.22 -3.59
N SER A 120 -12.90 -9.01 -3.24
CA SER A 120 -11.48 -8.70 -3.01
C SER A 120 -10.57 -9.17 -4.15
N ARG A 121 -11.08 -9.19 -5.39
CA ARG A 121 -10.31 -9.58 -6.58
C ARG A 121 -9.45 -8.41 -7.05
N PRO A 122 -8.11 -8.54 -7.10
CA PRO A 122 -7.25 -7.45 -7.58
C PRO A 122 -7.57 -6.98 -9.01
N THR A 123 -7.99 -7.89 -9.89
CA THR A 123 -8.38 -7.58 -11.28
C THR A 123 -9.67 -6.76 -11.40
N ALA A 124 -10.47 -6.67 -10.33
CA ALA A 124 -11.74 -5.95 -10.32
C ALA A 124 -11.59 -4.47 -9.90
N ILE A 125 -10.36 -4.00 -9.66
CA ILE A 125 -10.08 -2.60 -9.36
C ILE A 125 -10.38 -1.74 -10.59
N ASP A 126 -11.27 -0.76 -10.41
CA ASP A 126 -11.61 0.28 -11.38
C ASP A 126 -11.58 1.67 -10.71
N GLU A 127 -11.96 2.72 -11.44
CA GLU A 127 -11.91 4.08 -10.90
C GLU A 127 -12.79 4.24 -9.65
N THR A 128 -13.96 3.62 -9.62
CA THR A 128 -14.87 3.68 -8.47
C THR A 128 -14.26 3.04 -7.23
N VAL A 129 -13.60 1.89 -7.37
CA VAL A 129 -12.87 1.26 -6.25
C VAL A 129 -11.73 2.14 -5.76
N LEU A 130 -10.98 2.75 -6.68
CA LEU A 130 -9.88 3.66 -6.33
C LEU A 130 -10.38 4.90 -5.57
N ASP A 131 -11.48 5.50 -6.01
CA ASP A 131 -12.10 6.65 -5.36
C ASP A 131 -12.62 6.29 -3.97
N SER A 132 -13.29 5.14 -3.82
CA SER A 132 -13.71 4.61 -2.51
C SER A 132 -12.51 4.36 -1.59
N ALA A 133 -11.41 3.80 -2.10
CA ALA A 133 -10.19 3.60 -1.31
C ALA A 133 -9.59 4.93 -0.82
N VAL A 134 -9.66 6.00 -1.63
CA VAL A 134 -9.25 7.35 -1.22
C VAL A 134 -10.13 7.90 -0.10
N VAL A 135 -11.44 7.65 -0.14
CA VAL A 135 -12.36 8.03 0.93
C VAL A 135 -12.01 7.28 2.22
N LEU A 136 -11.77 5.97 2.14
CA LEU A 136 -11.37 5.15 3.29
C LEU A 136 -10.03 5.60 3.89
N ALA A 137 -9.08 6.03 3.06
CA ALA A 137 -7.78 6.54 3.50
C ALA A 137 -7.87 7.85 4.31
N ARG A 138 -8.97 8.59 4.24
CA ARG A 138 -9.21 9.81 5.06
C ARG A 138 -9.76 9.49 6.44
N GLN A 139 -10.42 8.36 6.60
CA GLN A 139 -11.16 8.06 7.81
C GLN A 139 -10.20 7.79 8.96
N LYS A 140 -10.36 8.55 10.05
CA LYS A 140 -9.66 8.35 11.34
C LYS A 140 -8.12 8.45 11.28
N VAL A 141 -7.58 9.23 10.33
CA VAL A 141 -6.14 9.54 10.25
C VAL A 141 -5.90 11.02 10.00
N SER A 142 -4.68 11.49 10.24
CA SER A 142 -4.32 12.88 9.95
C SER A 142 -4.34 13.16 8.42
N PRO A 143 -4.60 14.41 7.99
CA PRO A 143 -4.58 14.76 6.57
C PRO A 143 -3.25 14.45 5.87
N ALA A 144 -2.14 14.57 6.58
CA ALA A 144 -0.82 14.23 6.06
C ALA A 144 -0.65 12.72 5.80
N VAL A 145 -1.17 11.87 6.69
CA VAL A 145 -1.15 10.41 6.48
C VAL A 145 -2.09 10.05 5.33
N ALA A 146 -3.30 10.60 5.30
CA ALA A 146 -4.25 10.38 4.20
C ALA A 146 -3.65 10.74 2.84
N TYR A 147 -2.98 11.90 2.73
CA TYR A 147 -2.31 12.34 1.51
C TYR A 147 -1.21 11.37 1.06
N ARG A 148 -0.37 10.90 1.99
CA ARG A 148 0.70 9.93 1.66
C ARG A 148 0.14 8.57 1.25
N THR A 149 -0.90 8.09 1.93
CA THR A 149 -1.61 6.85 1.57
C THR A 149 -2.22 6.95 0.18
N ALA A 150 -2.85 8.08 -0.14
CA ALA A 150 -3.42 8.32 -1.47
C ALA A 150 -2.38 8.43 -2.57
N GLY A 151 -1.21 9.00 -2.27
CA GLY A 151 -0.05 8.94 -3.17
C GLY A 151 0.38 7.50 -3.46
N GLN A 152 0.34 6.60 -2.47
CA GLN A 152 0.61 5.17 -2.69
C GLN A 152 -0.50 4.48 -3.49
N LEU A 153 -1.77 4.83 -3.29
CA LEU A 153 -2.88 4.32 -4.13
C LEU A 153 -2.64 4.64 -5.60
N GLN A 154 -2.23 5.87 -5.92
CA GLN A 154 -1.93 6.26 -7.30
C GLN A 154 -0.74 5.48 -7.88
N ILE A 155 0.33 5.29 -7.10
CA ILE A 155 1.49 4.49 -7.53
C ILE A 155 1.06 3.05 -7.84
N ILE A 156 0.23 2.45 -6.99
CA ILE A 156 -0.27 1.08 -7.18
C ILE A 156 -1.15 1.03 -8.44
N ALA A 157 -2.08 1.98 -8.63
CA ALA A 157 -2.94 2.03 -9.82
C ALA A 157 -2.13 2.16 -11.13
N GLU A 158 -1.15 3.08 -11.16
CA GLU A 158 -0.26 3.26 -12.32
C GLU A 158 0.56 1.99 -12.61
N PHE A 159 1.04 1.31 -11.56
CA PHE A 159 1.73 0.02 -11.67
C PHE A 159 0.82 -1.07 -12.25
N MET A 160 -0.40 -1.22 -11.72
CA MET A 160 -1.34 -2.24 -12.16
C MET A 160 -1.75 -2.05 -13.63
N CYS A 161 -1.95 -0.81 -14.07
CA CYS A 161 -2.17 -0.50 -15.49
C CYS A 161 -0.94 -0.86 -16.34
N LYS A 162 0.27 -0.47 -15.90
CA LYS A 162 1.51 -0.75 -16.63
C LYS A 162 1.82 -2.25 -16.76
N LYS A 163 1.32 -3.07 -15.83
CA LYS A 163 1.45 -4.53 -15.84
C LYS A 163 0.21 -5.24 -16.37
N GLU A 164 -0.72 -4.51 -16.96
CA GLU A 164 -1.94 -5.05 -17.59
C GLU A 164 -2.81 -5.90 -16.65
N PHE A 165 -2.71 -5.68 -15.35
CA PHE A 165 -3.55 -6.35 -14.35
C PHE A 165 -4.97 -5.79 -14.33
N ILE A 166 -5.11 -4.52 -14.67
CA ILE A 166 -6.37 -3.80 -14.80
C ILE A 166 -6.32 -2.87 -16.02
N ARG A 167 -7.49 -2.44 -16.47
CA ARG A 167 -7.63 -1.42 -17.50
C ARG A 167 -8.50 -0.29 -16.95
N LEU A 168 -7.94 0.91 -16.89
CA LEU A 168 -8.67 2.13 -16.53
C LEU A 168 -8.94 2.94 -17.80
N ARG A 169 -10.07 3.65 -17.84
CA ARG A 169 -10.48 4.47 -19.00
C ARG A 169 -9.53 5.64 -19.25
N GLN A 170 -8.91 6.14 -18.18
CA GLN A 170 -7.94 7.22 -18.22
C GLN A 170 -6.92 7.05 -17.09
N ARG A 171 -5.84 7.82 -17.13
CA ARG A 171 -4.91 7.90 -16.01
C ARG A 171 -5.63 8.39 -14.76
N TRP A 172 -5.71 7.54 -13.76
CA TRP A 172 -6.33 7.88 -12.49
C TRP A 172 -5.38 8.70 -11.60
N VAL A 173 -5.94 9.71 -10.92
CA VAL A 173 -5.24 10.56 -9.95
C VAL A 173 -6.08 10.69 -8.68
N HIS A 174 -5.43 10.72 -7.52
CA HIS A 174 -6.14 10.63 -6.24
C HIS A 174 -6.87 11.93 -5.80
N GLY A 175 -6.80 13.01 -6.58
CA GLY A 175 -7.56 14.25 -6.37
C GLY A 175 -7.27 15.05 -5.08
N PHE A 176 -6.27 14.68 -4.27
CA PHE A 176 -5.97 15.41 -3.04
C PHE A 176 -5.06 16.61 -3.28
N LYS A 177 -5.41 17.73 -2.64
CA LYS A 177 -4.50 18.85 -2.45
C LYS A 177 -3.50 18.51 -1.35
N LYS A 178 -2.22 18.83 -1.57
CA LYS A 178 -1.18 18.72 -0.52
C LYS A 178 -1.63 19.56 0.68
N PRO A 179 -1.63 19.02 1.92
CA PRO A 179 -1.94 19.81 3.10
C PRO A 179 -1.01 21.03 3.15
N ARG A 180 -1.57 22.22 3.41
CA ARG A 180 -0.75 23.41 3.64
C ARG A 180 0.11 23.15 4.88
N GLU A 181 1.42 23.31 4.75
CA GLU A 181 2.31 23.33 5.89
C GLU A 181 1.94 24.58 6.70
N ILE A 182 1.17 24.39 7.78
CA ILE A 182 1.03 25.43 8.79
C ILE A 182 2.40 25.44 9.46
N GLY A 183 3.25 26.38 9.01
CA GLY A 183 4.53 26.63 9.66
C GLY A 183 4.27 26.72 11.16
N SER A 184 5.03 25.95 11.93
CA SER A 184 5.02 26.02 13.38
C SER A 184 5.52 27.40 13.81
N SER A 185 4.67 28.41 13.69
CA SER A 185 4.84 29.67 14.40
C SER A 185 4.62 29.34 15.87
N HIS A 186 5.70 29.01 16.56
CA HIS A 186 5.79 29.23 17.99
C HIS A 186 5.61 30.73 18.21
N ALA A 187 4.35 31.18 18.30
CA ALA A 187 4.03 32.44 18.92
C ALA A 187 4.42 32.30 20.39
N ARG A 188 5.64 32.74 20.73
CA ARG A 188 6.03 32.97 22.12
C ARG A 188 5.05 33.97 22.68
N SER A 189 4.19 33.51 23.57
CA SER A 189 3.37 34.31 24.47
C SER A 189 4.32 35.13 25.35
N ALA A 190 4.53 36.39 24.97
CA ALA A 190 5.10 37.39 25.86
C ALA A 190 4.00 37.81 26.84
N TRP A 191 3.98 37.18 28.01
CA TRP A 191 3.39 37.78 29.20
C TRP A 191 4.39 38.82 29.70
N LEU A 192 4.06 40.10 29.56
CA LEU A 192 4.66 41.15 30.38
C LEU A 192 3.56 41.74 31.25
N THR A 193 3.66 41.37 32.51
CA THR A 193 3.06 41.98 33.69
C THR A 193 3.41 43.48 33.78
N VAL A 194 2.37 44.32 33.87
CA VAL A 194 2.05 45.40 34.86
C VAL A 194 3.23 46.21 35.44
N PRO A 195 3.07 47.53 35.64
CA PRO A 195 2.42 48.03 36.86
C PRO A 195 1.14 48.86 36.63
#